data_AF-Q28TA2-F1
#
_entry.id   AF-Q28TA2-F1
#
_cell.length_a   1.000
_cell.length_b   1.000
_cell.length_c   1.000
_cell.angle_alpha   90.00
_cell.angle_beta   90.00
_cell.angle_gamma   90.00
#
_symmetry.space_group_name_H-M   'P 1'
#
loop_
_entity.id
_entity.type
_entity.pdbx_description
1 polymer ?
#
loop_
_entity_poly.entity_id
_entity_poly.type
_entity_poly.pdbx_seq_one_letter_code
_entity_poly.pdbx_strand_id
1 'polypeptide(L)'
;MCQCPLAVGGAEMMRQIALPLAFLLAVTGAIGLYLGVQSAPVSESEIIERHAADYVTETGGARTDCYAVPSGVEGVRMIVICEAEGSEAWFRAVDARGAPVDAALVFGEDGT
;
A
#
# COMPACT_ATOMS: atom_id res chain seq x y z
N MET A 1 -20.79 -47.32 -45.25
CA MET A 1 -19.90 -46.60 -44.32
C MET A 1 -20.65 -45.34 -43.87
N CYS A 2 -21.20 -45.33 -42.65
CA CYS A 2 -21.88 -44.16 -42.08
C CYS A 2 -20.85 -43.33 -41.29
N GLN A 3 -20.50 -42.16 -41.79
CA GLN A 3 -19.81 -41.13 -41.00
C GLN A 3 -20.86 -40.25 -40.33
N CYS A 4 -20.82 -40.19 -38.99
CA CYS A 4 -21.59 -39.27 -38.15
C CYS A 4 -20.74 -38.00 -37.89
N PRO A 5 -21.05 -36.84 -38.49
CA PRO A 5 -20.24 -35.62 -38.31
C PRO A 5 -20.56 -34.83 -37.01
N LEU A 6 -21.47 -35.31 -36.16
CA LEU A 6 -22.03 -34.49 -35.05
C LEU A 6 -21.16 -34.41 -33.79
N ALA A 7 -20.11 -35.23 -33.64
CA ALA A 7 -19.29 -35.23 -32.41
C ALA A 7 -18.14 -34.20 -32.39
N VAL A 8 -17.77 -33.63 -33.55
CA VAL A 8 -16.68 -32.63 -33.65
C VAL A 8 -17.15 -31.20 -33.31
N GLY A 9 -18.44 -30.90 -33.50
CA GLY A 9 -18.97 -29.54 -33.32
C GLY A 9 -19.07 -29.08 -31.86
N GLY A 10 -19.35 -29.98 -30.91
CA GLY A 10 -19.58 -29.62 -29.51
C GLY A 10 -18.30 -29.20 -28.76
N ALA A 11 -17.21 -29.96 -28.93
CA ALA A 11 -15.93 -29.65 -28.31
C ALA A 11 -15.26 -28.40 -28.93
N GLU A 12 -15.42 -28.20 -30.24
CA GLU A 12 -14.87 -27.04 -30.96
C GLU A 12 -15.61 -25.75 -30.59
N MET A 13 -16.95 -25.78 -30.54
CA MET A 13 -17.78 -24.64 -30.12
C MET A 13 -17.57 -24.28 -28.65
N MET A 14 -17.44 -25.28 -27.78
CA MET A 14 -17.13 -25.07 -26.37
C MET A 14 -15.72 -24.49 -26.18
N ARG A 15 -14.75 -24.90 -27.00
CA ARG A 15 -13.40 -24.34 -27.04
C ARG A 15 -13.39 -22.90 -27.56
N GLN A 16 -14.23 -22.57 -28.53
CA GLN A 16 -14.40 -21.21 -29.07
C GLN A 16 -14.99 -20.23 -28.04
N ILE A 17 -15.79 -20.70 -27.08
CA ILE A 17 -16.33 -19.87 -25.99
C ILE A 17 -15.39 -19.89 -24.77
N ALA A 18 -14.78 -21.03 -24.46
CA ALA A 18 -13.90 -21.18 -23.31
C ALA A 18 -12.64 -20.32 -23.43
N LEU A 19 -12.06 -20.19 -24.62
CA LEU A 19 -10.86 -19.36 -24.84
C LEU A 19 -11.08 -17.87 -24.53
N PRO A 20 -12.07 -17.17 -25.13
CA PRO A 20 -12.32 -15.77 -24.80
C PRO A 20 -12.77 -15.58 -23.34
N LEU A 21 -13.53 -16.53 -22.78
CA LEU A 21 -13.91 -16.49 -21.37
C LEU A 21 -12.70 -16.62 -20.44
N ALA A 22 -11.81 -17.59 -20.69
CA ALA A 22 -10.59 -17.77 -19.93
C ALA A 22 -9.67 -16.54 -20.04
N PHE A 23 -9.58 -15.95 -21.23
CA PHE A 23 -8.85 -14.71 -21.44
C PHE A 23 -9.44 -13.55 -20.62
N LEU A 24 -10.77 -13.36 -20.66
CA LEU A 24 -11.45 -12.32 -19.88
C LEU A 24 -11.24 -12.52 -18.37
N LEU A 25 -11.35 -13.75 -17.88
CA LEU A 25 -11.09 -14.07 -16.47
C LEU A 25 -9.63 -13.82 -16.09
N ALA A 26 -8.68 -14.21 -16.94
CA ALA A 26 -7.26 -13.98 -16.70
C ALA A 26 -6.92 -12.48 -16.67
N VAL A 27 -7.45 -11.69 -17.61
CA VAL A 27 -7.26 -10.24 -17.65
C VAL A 27 -7.89 -9.58 -16.43
N THR A 28 -9.14 -9.93 -16.09
CA THR A 28 -9.83 -9.37 -14.93
C THR A 28 -9.12 -9.74 -13.62
N GLY A 29 -8.66 -10.98 -13.51
CA GLY A 29 -7.87 -11.45 -12.37
C GLY A 29 -6.52 -10.74 -12.27
N ALA A 30 -5.82 -10.53 -13.39
CA ALA A 30 -4.57 -9.79 -13.42
C ALA A 30 -4.75 -8.32 -13.01
N ILE A 31 -5.80 -7.65 -13.51
CA ILE A 31 -6.13 -6.27 -13.12
C ILE A 31 -6.49 -6.22 -11.63
N GLY A 32 -7.34 -7.13 -11.14
CA GLY A 32 -7.72 -7.20 -9.74
C GLY A 32 -6.53 -7.45 -8.82
N LEU A 33 -5.63 -8.36 -9.21
CA LEU A 33 -4.40 -8.63 -8.45
C LEU A 33 -3.47 -7.42 -8.45
N TYR A 34 -3.27 -6.76 -9.59
CA TYR A 34 -2.46 -5.55 -9.70
C TYR A 34 -2.99 -4.43 -8.80
N LEU A 35 -4.29 -4.15 -8.88
CA LEU A 35 -4.94 -3.15 -8.03
C LEU A 35 -4.88 -3.54 -6.55
N GLY A 36 -5.05 -4.82 -6.22
CA GLY A 36 -4.97 -5.32 -4.85
C GLY A 36 -3.58 -5.14 -4.24
N VAL A 37 -2.52 -5.45 -4.98
CA VAL A 37 -1.14 -5.23 -4.55
C VAL A 37 -0.85 -3.75 -4.35
N GLN A 38 -1.31 -2.89 -5.28
CA GLN A 38 -1.14 -1.44 -5.15
C GLN A 38 -1.94 -0.82 -4.00
N SER A 39 -3.03 -1.47 -3.60
CA SER A 39 -3.90 -1.02 -2.49
C SER A 39 -3.44 -1.57 -1.13
N ALA A 40 -2.44 -2.46 -1.10
CA ALA A 40 -1.92 -2.98 0.15
C ALA A 40 -1.32 -1.83 0.96
N PRO A 41 -1.77 -1.61 2.21
CA PRO A 41 -1.24 -0.54 3.03
C PRO A 41 0.24 -0.79 3.29
N VAL A 42 1.05 0.26 3.20
CA VAL A 42 2.48 0.16 3.47
C VAL A 42 2.68 -0.37 4.90
N SER A 43 3.62 -1.29 5.06
CA SER A 43 3.92 -1.87 6.36
C SER A 43 4.45 -0.79 7.31
N GLU A 44 4.13 -0.88 8.59
CA GLU A 44 4.53 0.12 9.58
C GLU A 44 6.05 0.24 9.66
N SER A 45 6.74 -0.90 9.62
CA SER A 45 8.21 -0.97 9.60
C SER A 45 8.81 -0.24 8.39
N GLU A 46 8.22 -0.38 7.20
CA GLU A 46 8.70 0.30 6.00
C GLU A 46 8.48 1.82 6.06
N ILE A 47 7.39 2.26 6.67
CA ILE A 47 7.15 3.69 6.95
C ILE A 47 8.24 4.21 7.89
N ILE A 48 8.50 3.52 9.01
CA ILE A 48 9.50 3.93 10.01
C ILE A 48 10.89 3.97 9.40
N GLU A 49 11.32 2.93 8.70
CA GLU A 49 12.67 2.84 8.10
C GLU A 49 12.92 3.96 7.08
N ARG A 50 11.90 4.31 6.29
CA ARG A 50 11.99 5.43 5.35
C ARG A 50 12.21 6.76 6.08
N HIS A 51 11.41 7.05 7.10
CA HIS A 51 11.54 8.30 7.87
C HIS A 51 12.80 8.31 8.76
N ALA A 52 13.25 7.15 9.23
CA ALA A 52 14.52 7.02 9.95
C ALA A 52 15.72 7.30 9.03
N ALA A 53 15.65 6.91 7.75
CA ALA A 53 16.67 7.27 6.76
C ALA A 53 16.71 8.79 6.48
N ASP A 54 15.54 9.44 6.44
CA ASP A 54 15.44 10.90 6.34
C ASP A 54 16.08 11.57 7.56
N TYR A 55 15.72 11.13 8.78
CA TYR A 55 16.32 11.62 10.02
C TYR A 55 17.86 11.48 10.02
N VAL A 56 18.40 10.31 9.67
CA VAL A 56 19.86 10.10 9.58
C VAL A 56 20.51 11.07 8.59
N THR A 57 19.83 11.35 7.47
CA THR A 57 20.34 12.25 6.44
C THR A 57 20.28 13.72 6.88
N GLU A 58 19.23 14.12 7.58
CA GLU A 58 19.00 15.50 8.03
C GLU A 58 19.82 15.86 9.27
N THR A 59 19.96 14.93 10.23
CA THR A 59 20.53 15.21 11.56
C THR A 59 21.87 14.52 11.83
N GLY A 60 22.18 13.45 11.08
CA GLY A 60 23.33 12.59 11.38
C GLY A 60 23.12 11.64 12.56
N GLY A 61 21.88 11.51 13.08
CA GLY A 61 21.51 10.57 14.12
C GLY A 61 21.52 9.10 13.65
N ALA A 62 21.07 8.19 14.52
CA ALA A 62 21.00 6.76 14.21
C ALA A 62 19.56 6.31 13.94
N ARG A 63 19.38 5.30 13.06
CA ARG A 63 18.04 4.73 12.80
C ARG A 63 17.37 4.16 14.05
N THR A 64 18.18 3.71 15.00
CA THR A 64 17.72 3.16 16.29
C THR A 64 17.13 4.21 17.23
N ASP A 65 17.29 5.50 16.92
CA ASP A 65 16.72 6.59 17.68
C ASP A 65 15.22 6.78 17.38
N CYS A 66 14.70 6.06 16.37
CA CYS A 66 13.36 6.24 15.84
C CYS A 66 12.38 5.17 16.31
N TYR A 67 11.17 5.60 16.65
CA TYR A 67 10.02 4.75 16.93
C TYR A 67 8.74 5.38 16.38
N ALA A 68 7.66 4.60 16.27
CA ALA A 68 6.35 5.11 15.86
C ALA A 68 5.30 4.95 16.95
N VAL A 69 4.42 5.93 17.04
CA VAL A 69 3.25 5.91 17.92
C VAL A 69 1.98 6.02 17.06
N PRO A 70 0.99 5.14 17.24
CA PRO A 70 -0.27 5.24 16.51
C PRO A 70 -1.02 6.53 16.88
N SER A 71 -1.65 7.16 15.90
CA SER A 71 -2.44 8.38 16.11
C SER A 71 -3.93 8.05 16.23
N GLY A 72 -4.65 8.82 17.06
CA GLY A 72 -6.11 8.80 17.14
C GLY A 72 -6.79 9.85 16.24
N VAL A 73 -6.01 10.63 15.49
CA VAL A 73 -6.49 11.75 14.67
C VAL A 73 -6.88 11.27 13.28
N GLU A 74 -8.03 11.70 12.77
CA GLU A 74 -8.48 11.34 11.42
C GLU A 74 -7.48 11.81 10.35
N GLY A 75 -7.17 10.92 9.40
CA GLY A 75 -6.18 11.20 8.35
C GLY A 75 -4.72 11.03 8.78
N VAL A 76 -4.44 10.82 10.08
CA VAL A 76 -3.11 10.53 10.61
C VAL A 76 -3.06 9.09 11.08
N ARG A 77 -2.21 8.27 10.47
CA ARG A 77 -2.05 6.86 10.88
C ARG A 77 -1.15 6.74 12.10
N MET A 78 0.00 7.41 12.06
CA MET A 78 1.01 7.35 13.11
C MET A 78 1.90 8.58 13.09
N ILE A 79 2.66 8.75 14.15
CA ILE A 79 3.70 9.77 14.29
C ILE A 79 5.01 9.02 14.45
N VAL A 80 5.96 9.28 13.55
CA VAL A 80 7.34 8.81 13.68
C VAL A 80 8.10 9.82 14.51
N ILE A 81 8.73 9.37 15.59
CA ILE A 81 9.49 10.18 16.54
C ILE A 81 10.92 9.65 16.51
N CYS A 82 11.89 10.53 16.30
CA CYS A 82 13.31 10.22 16.39
C CYS A 82 13.95 11.15 17.42
N GLU A 83 14.53 10.57 18.48
CA GLU A 83 15.18 11.33 19.53
C GLU A 83 16.50 10.68 19.95
N ALA A 84 17.60 11.36 19.68
CA ALA A 84 18.88 11.03 20.29
C ALA A 84 19.01 11.73 21.65
N GLU A 85 19.70 11.11 22.60
CA GLU A 85 19.93 11.69 23.93
C GLU A 85 20.60 13.07 23.82
N GLY A 86 19.91 14.11 24.29
CA GLY A 86 20.39 15.49 24.24
C GLY A 86 20.17 16.24 22.92
N SER A 87 19.42 15.67 21.97
CA SER A 87 19.03 16.33 20.71
C SER A 87 17.62 16.93 20.77
N GLU A 88 17.32 17.84 19.85
CA GLU A 88 15.95 18.32 19.65
C GLU A 88 15.08 17.19 19.07
N ALA A 89 13.85 17.05 19.58
CA ALA A 89 12.95 15.99 19.15
C ALA A 89 12.54 16.18 17.68
N TRP A 90 12.82 15.17 16.85
CA TRP A 90 12.42 15.14 15.44
C TRP A 90 11.15 14.31 15.30
N PHE A 91 10.11 14.84 14.65
CA PHE A 91 8.86 14.10 14.46
C PHE A 91 8.19 14.38 13.12
N ARG A 92 7.51 13.37 12.59
CA ARG A 92 6.70 13.42 11.36
C ARG A 92 5.38 12.68 11.58
N ALA A 93 4.26 13.40 11.48
CA ALA A 93 2.96 12.78 11.35
C ALA A 93 2.77 12.27 9.92
N VAL A 94 2.19 11.07 9.76
CA VAL A 94 2.06 10.43 8.44
C VAL A 94 0.70 9.77 8.21
N ASP A 95 0.27 9.72 6.95
CA ASP A 95 -0.98 9.09 6.51
C ASP A 95 -0.86 7.55 6.39
N ALA A 96 -1.91 6.89 5.88
CA ALA A 96 -1.94 5.45 5.69
C ALA A 96 -0.86 4.90 4.74
N ARG A 97 -0.33 5.75 3.85
CA ARG A 97 0.75 5.43 2.90
C ARG A 97 2.13 5.85 3.43
N GLY A 98 2.17 6.46 4.60
CA GLY A 98 3.38 6.99 5.23
C GLY A 98 3.86 8.30 4.62
N ALA A 99 2.98 9.05 3.93
CA ALA A 99 3.27 10.39 3.44
C ALA A 99 3.08 11.41 4.57
N PRO A 100 3.92 12.47 4.66
CA PRO A 100 3.77 13.48 5.68
C PRO A 100 2.43 14.21 5.55
N VAL A 101 1.78 14.44 6.70
CA VAL A 101 0.51 15.19 6.78
C VAL A 101 0.74 16.54 7.43
N ASP A 102 -0.11 17.50 7.08
CA ASP A 102 -0.01 18.88 7.58
C ASP A 102 -0.22 18.94 9.10
N ALA A 103 0.55 19.79 9.78
CA ALA A 103 0.44 20.03 11.20
C ALA A 103 -0.98 20.52 11.59
N ALA A 104 -1.68 21.22 10.70
CA ALA A 104 -3.07 21.65 10.92
C ALA A 104 -4.02 20.48 11.19
N LEU A 105 -3.80 19.32 10.56
CA LEU A 105 -4.58 18.11 10.83
C LEU A 105 -4.26 17.52 12.20
N VAL A 106 -3.01 17.65 12.66
CA VAL A 106 -2.52 17.07 13.92
C VAL A 106 -2.93 17.89 15.14
N PHE A 107 -2.94 19.22 15.01
CA PHE A 107 -3.17 20.12 16.14
C PHE A 107 -4.61 20.64 16.26
N GLY A 108 -5.46 20.43 15.25
CA GLY A 108 -6.83 20.93 15.23
C GLY A 108 -6.89 22.45 15.23
N GLU A 109 -7.66 23.05 14.33
CA GLU A 109 -8.00 24.48 14.43
C GLU A 109 -9.04 24.74 15.53
N ASP A 110 -8.86 24.20 16.75
CA ASP A 110 -9.76 24.45 17.89
C ASP A 110 -9.26 25.66 18.70
N GLY A 111 -9.27 26.80 18.02
CA GLY A 111 -8.98 28.12 18.57
C GLY A 111 -10.21 29.03 18.61
N THR A 112 -11.38 28.55 19.04
CA THR A 112 -12.51 29.41 19.47
C THR A 112 -13.34 28.73 20.55
#